data_AF-A0A531N8I0-F1
#
_entry.id   AF-A0A531N8I0-F1
#
_cell.length_a   1.000
_cell.length_b   1.000
_cell.length_c   1.000
_cell.angle_alpha   90.00
_cell.angle_beta   90.00
_cell.angle_gamma   90.00
#
_symmetry.space_group_name_H-M   'P 1'
#
loop_
_entity.id
_entity.type
_entity.pdbx_description
1 polymer ?
#
loop_
_entity_poly.entity_id
_entity_poly.type
_entity_poly.pdbx_seq_one_letter_code
_entity_poly.pdbx_strand_id
1 'polypeptide(L)'
;MSAVTTPARQASGGMNVKIVNRIVIYGLLALFALFYLMPLFVMLVTSFKTMDEIQNGNMLSLPKAPTFDPWLKAWGETCVGLTCAGIKGYFWNSIKMVVPAVLISTMLGALNGYVLTKWRFRGATLVFGLMLFACFIPFQSVLLPMATILGSVGRFGVTLQNSIGTSFGLGNSTVNLVFVHVVYGIGFTTLF
;
A
#
# COMPACT_ATOMS: atom_id res chain seq x y z
N MET A 1 58.66 37.13 30.37
CA MET A 1 58.68 36.88 28.91
C MET A 1 58.40 35.39 28.73
N SER A 2 57.33 34.89 28.11
CA SER A 2 56.25 35.49 27.32
C SER A 2 55.05 34.55 27.42
N ALA A 3 53.86 35.09 27.66
CA ALA A 3 52.62 34.35 27.59
C ALA A 3 52.32 34.04 26.11
N VAL A 4 52.24 32.77 25.75
CA VAL A 4 51.75 32.34 24.43
C VAL A 4 50.23 32.36 24.49
N THR A 5 49.65 33.41 23.92
CA THR A 5 48.21 33.53 23.67
C THR A 5 47.80 32.58 22.55
N THR A 6 47.03 31.55 22.86
CA THR A 6 46.32 30.73 21.87
C THR A 6 45.25 31.57 21.18
N PRO A 7 45.20 31.67 19.84
CA PRO A 7 44.11 32.37 19.18
C PRO A 7 42.86 31.49 19.21
N ALA A 8 41.77 32.02 19.75
CA ALA A 8 40.43 31.46 19.61
C ALA A 8 40.04 31.50 18.13
N ARG A 9 40.01 30.34 17.46
CA ARG A 9 39.53 30.21 16.09
C ARG A 9 38.04 30.51 16.05
N GLN A 10 37.67 31.67 15.52
CA GLN A 10 36.30 32.09 15.23
C GLN A 10 35.57 31.02 14.40
N ALA A 11 34.58 30.37 15.02
CA ALA A 11 33.58 29.55 14.34
C ALA A 11 32.27 30.33 14.17
N SER A 12 32.32 31.56 13.66
CA SER A 12 31.14 32.43 13.52
C SER A 12 30.53 32.44 12.11
N GLY A 13 31.15 31.81 11.11
CA GLY A 13 30.63 31.77 9.72
C GLY A 13 29.62 30.65 9.43
N GLY A 14 29.50 29.65 10.30
CA GLY A 14 28.70 28.44 10.02
C GLY A 14 27.22 28.52 10.40
N MET A 15 26.81 29.52 11.20
CA MET A 15 25.44 29.60 11.72
C MET A 15 24.45 30.05 10.63
N ASN A 16 24.80 31.09 9.86
CA ASN A 16 23.95 31.62 8.79
C ASN A 16 23.77 30.61 7.64
N VAL A 17 24.83 29.89 7.26
CA VAL A 17 24.76 28.82 6.24
C VAL A 17 23.84 27.68 6.68
N LYS A 18 23.88 27.29 7.96
CA LYS A 18 23.00 26.24 8.51
C LYS A 18 21.52 26.66 8.54
N ILE A 19 21.24 27.92 8.86
CA ILE A 19 19.87 28.45 8.90
C ILE A 19 19.29 28.54 7.48
N VAL A 20 20.05 29.11 6.54
CA VAL A 20 19.66 29.20 5.12
C VAL A 20 19.42 27.81 4.54
N ASN A 21 20.30 26.84 4.78
CA ASN A 21 20.13 25.47 4.32
C ASN A 21 18.84 24.83 4.88
N ARG A 22 18.53 25.01 6.16
CA ARG A 22 17.28 24.51 6.75
C ARG A 22 16.05 25.16 6.13
N ILE A 23 16.06 26.47 5.93
CA ILE A 23 14.94 27.19 5.31
C ILE A 23 14.70 26.66 3.89
N VAL A 24 15.77 26.47 3.10
CA VAL A 24 15.67 25.93 1.74
C VAL A 24 15.11 24.50 1.76
N ILE A 25 15.64 23.63 2.63
CA ILE A 25 15.16 22.24 2.77
C ILE A 25 13.68 22.22 3.18
N TYR A 26 13.30 22.93 4.25
CA TYR A 26 11.91 22.93 4.71
C TYR A 26 10.96 23.60 3.72
N GLY A 27 11.41 24.64 3.01
CA GLY A 27 10.64 25.28 1.95
C GLY A 27 10.35 24.32 0.79
N LEU A 28 11.37 23.58 0.34
CA LEU A 28 11.20 22.54 -0.69
C LEU A 28 10.31 21.40 -0.20
N LEU A 29 10.52 20.91 1.02
CA LEU A 29 9.67 19.86 1.61
C LEU A 29 8.20 20.31 1.71
N ALA A 30 7.95 21.55 2.15
CA ALA A 30 6.60 22.11 2.23
C ALA A 30 5.97 22.26 0.84
N LEU A 31 6.73 22.72 -0.15
CA LEU A 31 6.25 22.84 -1.54
C LEU A 31 5.85 21.47 -2.10
N PHE A 32 6.71 20.46 -1.97
CA PHE A 32 6.39 19.10 -2.41
C PHE A 32 5.22 18.50 -1.63
N ALA A 33 5.17 18.69 -0.30
CA ALA A 33 4.05 18.23 0.51
C ALA A 33 2.73 18.84 0.03
N LEU A 34 2.66 20.15 -0.21
CA LEU A 34 1.46 20.82 -0.72
C LEU A 34 1.08 20.30 -2.12
N PHE A 35 2.07 20.10 -3.00
CA PHE A 35 1.82 19.56 -4.34
C PHE A 35 1.23 18.14 -4.29
N TYR A 36 1.79 17.25 -3.46
CA TYR A 36 1.28 15.89 -3.29
C TYR A 36 -0.06 15.82 -2.54
N LEU A 37 -0.31 16.74 -1.61
CA LEU A 37 -1.57 16.81 -0.86
C LEU A 37 -2.69 17.49 -1.66
N MET A 38 -2.39 18.28 -2.68
CA MET A 38 -3.39 18.96 -3.50
C MET A 38 -4.48 18.02 -4.06
N PRO A 39 -4.17 16.89 -4.73
CA PRO A 39 -5.21 15.96 -5.19
C PRO A 39 -6.04 15.36 -4.04
N LEU A 40 -5.40 15.04 -2.91
CA LEU A 40 -6.10 14.53 -1.72
C LEU A 40 -7.07 15.58 -1.15
N PHE A 41 -6.62 16.84 -1.08
CA PHE A 41 -7.45 17.96 -0.66
C PHE A 41 -8.68 18.12 -1.57
N VAL A 42 -8.48 18.10 -2.89
CA VAL A 42 -9.58 18.18 -3.86
C VAL A 42 -10.55 17.01 -3.71
N MET A 43 -10.05 15.77 -3.52
CA MET A 43 -10.91 14.60 -3.28
C MET A 43 -11.74 14.75 -2.00
N LEU A 44 -11.12 15.18 -0.90
CA LEU A 44 -11.80 15.38 0.38
C LEU A 44 -12.86 16.47 0.28
N VAL A 45 -12.52 17.64 -0.24
CA VAL A 45 -13.46 18.76 -0.42
C VAL A 45 -14.62 18.35 -1.32
N THR A 46 -14.35 17.65 -2.42
CA THR A 46 -15.37 17.20 -3.36
C THR A 46 -16.29 16.13 -2.75
N SER A 47 -15.79 15.29 -1.82
CA SER A 47 -16.60 14.27 -1.16
C SER A 47 -17.75 14.83 -0.30
N PHE A 48 -17.69 16.11 0.07
CA PHE A 48 -18.74 16.81 0.83
C PHE A 48 -19.65 17.69 -0.03
N LYS A 49 -19.41 17.76 -1.35
CA LYS A 49 -20.22 18.57 -2.28
C LYS A 49 -21.45 17.80 -2.74
N THR A 50 -22.53 18.52 -3.04
CA THR A 50 -23.69 17.95 -3.72
C THR A 50 -23.40 17.69 -5.21
N MET A 51 -24.19 16.84 -5.86
CA MET A 51 -23.99 16.56 -7.30
C MET A 51 -24.14 17.80 -8.17
N ASP A 52 -25.07 18.69 -7.82
CA ASP A 52 -25.26 19.96 -8.52
C ASP A 52 -24.00 20.85 -8.39
N GLU A 53 -23.37 20.90 -7.22
CA GLU A 53 -22.15 21.69 -7.02
C GLU A 53 -20.97 21.12 -7.81
N ILE A 54 -20.85 19.80 -7.92
CA ILE A 54 -19.81 19.13 -8.71
C ILE A 54 -20.00 19.40 -10.21
N GLN A 55 -21.24 19.33 -10.72
CA GLN A 55 -21.56 19.54 -12.14
C GLN A 55 -21.32 21.00 -12.60
N ASN A 56 -21.40 21.95 -11.68
CA ASN A 56 -21.16 23.38 -11.95
C ASN A 56 -19.65 23.74 -12.14
N GLY A 57 -18.74 22.76 -12.13
CA GLY A 57 -17.39 22.89 -12.68
C GLY A 57 -16.32 23.51 -11.77
N ASN A 58 -16.63 23.82 -10.50
CA ASN A 58 -15.65 24.41 -9.57
C ASN A 58 -15.08 23.36 -8.60
N MET A 59 -14.16 22.53 -9.08
CA MET A 59 -13.60 21.42 -8.29
C MET A 59 -12.71 21.91 -7.13
N LEU A 60 -11.98 23.03 -7.32
CA LEU A 60 -11.04 23.59 -6.34
C LEU A 60 -11.70 24.46 -5.27
N SER A 61 -12.95 24.92 -5.46
CA SER A 61 -13.63 25.70 -4.44
C SER A 61 -13.96 24.88 -3.20
N LEU A 62 -14.01 25.53 -2.05
CA LEU A 62 -14.59 24.95 -0.82
C LEU A 62 -16.09 24.64 -1.04
N PRO A 63 -16.65 23.66 -0.30
CA PRO A 63 -18.04 23.28 -0.45
C PRO A 63 -18.94 24.40 0.06
N LYS A 64 -19.93 24.82 -0.72
CA LYS A 64 -20.86 25.88 -0.30
C LYS A 64 -21.83 25.40 0.79
N ALA A 65 -22.23 24.12 0.70
CA ALA A 65 -23.10 23.45 1.65
C ALA A 65 -22.54 22.04 1.92
N PRO A 66 -21.59 21.88 2.86
CA PRO A 66 -21.00 20.57 3.16
C PRO A 66 -22.07 19.60 3.67
N THR A 67 -22.15 18.42 3.04
CA THR A 67 -23.10 17.36 3.41
C THR A 67 -22.44 15.99 3.42
N PHE A 68 -22.99 15.08 4.23
CA PHE A 68 -22.62 13.66 4.28
C PHE A 68 -23.50 12.78 3.39
N ASP A 69 -24.50 13.33 2.72
CA ASP A 69 -25.39 12.57 1.83
C ASP A 69 -24.63 11.77 0.75
N PRO A 70 -23.57 12.30 0.09
CA PRO A 70 -22.80 11.51 -0.87
C PRO A 70 -22.16 10.27 -0.24
N TRP A 71 -21.72 10.34 1.02
CA TRP A 71 -21.13 9.21 1.74
C TRP A 71 -22.17 8.12 2.04
N LEU A 72 -23.36 8.50 2.51
CA LEU A 72 -24.44 7.55 2.78
C LEU A 72 -24.92 6.87 1.50
N LYS A 73 -25.12 7.66 0.44
CA LYS A 73 -25.49 7.15 -0.89
C LYS A 73 -24.42 6.24 -1.47
N ALA A 74 -23.13 6.60 -1.37
CA ALA A 74 -22.02 5.76 -1.82
C ALA A 74 -21.99 4.43 -1.05
N TRP A 75 -22.19 4.47 0.26
CA TRP A 75 -22.08 3.31 1.13
C TRP A 75 -23.15 2.25 0.87
N GLY A 76 -24.41 2.66 0.66
CA GLY A 76 -25.55 1.73 0.61
C GLY A 76 -26.43 1.75 -0.64
N GLU A 77 -26.44 2.82 -1.42
CA GLU A 77 -27.49 3.04 -2.44
C GLU A 77 -26.93 3.12 -3.87
N THR A 78 -25.63 3.37 -4.02
CA THR A 78 -25.01 3.57 -5.33
C THR A 78 -25.01 2.28 -6.15
N CYS A 79 -25.37 2.39 -7.42
CA CYS A 79 -25.30 1.29 -8.37
C CYS A 79 -23.86 1.08 -8.85
N VAL A 80 -23.29 -0.07 -8.53
CA VAL A 80 -21.97 -0.52 -8.99
C VAL A 80 -22.18 -1.70 -9.92
N GLY A 81 -22.06 -1.48 -11.23
CA GLY A 81 -22.41 -2.49 -12.23
C GLY A 81 -23.91 -2.77 -12.25
N LEU A 82 -24.32 -4.00 -11.95
CA LEU A 82 -25.73 -4.43 -11.96
C LEU A 82 -26.40 -4.36 -10.57
N THR A 83 -25.65 -4.03 -9.51
CA THR A 83 -26.13 -4.06 -8.13
C THR A 83 -26.19 -2.65 -7.53
N CYS A 84 -27.35 -2.26 -7.01
CA CYS A 84 -27.57 -1.00 -6.31
C CYS A 84 -27.53 -1.19 -4.79
N ALA A 85 -26.43 -1.76 -4.30
CA ALA A 85 -26.20 -2.05 -2.88
C ALA A 85 -25.07 -1.20 -2.27
N GLY A 86 -24.59 -0.18 -3.00
CA GLY A 86 -23.45 0.64 -2.60
C GLY A 86 -22.12 -0.11 -2.52
N ILE A 87 -21.12 0.55 -1.95
CA ILE A 87 -19.74 0.04 -1.88
C ILE A 87 -19.44 -0.84 -0.66
N LYS A 88 -20.35 -0.92 0.33
CA LYS A 88 -20.14 -1.62 1.61
C LYS A 88 -19.70 -3.07 1.43
N GLY A 89 -20.30 -3.81 0.49
CA GLY A 89 -19.96 -5.21 0.23
C GLY A 89 -18.52 -5.38 -0.28
N TYR A 90 -18.12 -4.54 -1.23
CA TYR A 90 -16.78 -4.52 -1.80
C TYR A 90 -15.73 -4.18 -0.74
N PHE A 91 -16.03 -3.19 0.11
CA PHE A 91 -15.15 -2.81 1.22
C PHE A 91 -14.86 -3.98 2.16
N TRP A 92 -15.89 -4.73 2.58
CA TRP A 92 -15.69 -5.89 3.44
C TRP A 92 -14.99 -7.05 2.73
N ASN A 93 -15.19 -7.24 1.43
CA ASN A 93 -14.43 -8.22 0.66
C ASN A 93 -12.94 -7.87 0.62
N SER A 94 -12.60 -6.59 0.44
CA SER A 94 -11.22 -6.10 0.52
C SER A 94 -10.62 -6.33 1.90
N ILE A 95 -11.34 -6.05 2.99
CA ILE A 95 -10.85 -6.34 4.36
C ILE A 95 -10.61 -7.83 4.57
N LYS A 96 -11.60 -8.68 4.20
CA LYS A 96 -11.50 -10.14 4.32
C LYS A 96 -10.34 -10.73 3.51
N MET A 97 -9.89 -10.03 2.48
CA MET A 97 -8.74 -10.41 1.68
C MET A 97 -7.43 -9.87 2.27
N VAL A 98 -7.33 -8.55 2.50
CA VAL A 98 -6.07 -7.87 2.87
C VAL A 98 -5.60 -8.29 4.25
N VAL A 99 -6.49 -8.36 5.24
CA VAL A 99 -6.11 -8.66 6.63
C VAL A 99 -5.40 -10.01 6.76
N PRO A 100 -5.99 -11.15 6.31
CA PRO A 100 -5.29 -12.43 6.40
C PRO A 100 -4.08 -12.49 5.47
N ALA A 101 -4.13 -11.89 4.28
CA ALA A 101 -3.00 -11.92 3.34
C ALA A 101 -1.76 -11.25 3.93
N VAL A 102 -1.91 -10.05 4.50
CA VAL A 102 -0.83 -9.30 5.14
C VAL A 102 -0.35 -10.00 6.41
N LEU A 103 -1.26 -10.50 7.24
CA LEU A 103 -0.90 -11.19 8.47
C LEU A 103 -0.02 -12.41 8.18
N ILE A 104 -0.47 -13.28 7.27
CA ILE A 104 0.24 -14.52 6.93
C ILE A 104 1.57 -14.20 6.23
N SER A 105 1.57 -13.30 5.24
CA SER A 105 2.80 -12.97 4.50
C SER A 105 3.85 -12.29 5.38
N THR A 106 3.43 -11.43 6.32
CA THR A 106 4.35 -10.75 7.25
C THR A 106 4.94 -11.74 8.25
N MET A 107 4.12 -12.66 8.78
CA MET A 107 4.62 -13.71 9.68
C MET A 107 5.65 -14.61 8.98
N LEU A 108 5.35 -15.08 7.77
CA LEU A 108 6.28 -15.89 6.98
C LEU A 108 7.53 -15.09 6.58
N GLY A 109 7.36 -13.82 6.21
CA GLY A 109 8.45 -12.91 5.88
C GLY A 109 9.41 -12.69 7.04
N ALA A 110 8.89 -12.46 8.24
CA ALA A 110 9.69 -12.31 9.44
C ALA A 110 10.51 -13.58 9.77
N LEU A 111 9.91 -14.77 9.61
CA LEU A 111 10.60 -16.04 9.79
C LEU A 111 11.71 -16.22 8.75
N ASN A 112 11.43 -15.97 7.47
CA ASN A 112 12.42 -16.06 6.39
C ASN A 112 13.56 -15.07 6.59
N GLY A 113 13.25 -13.82 6.95
CA GLY A 113 14.24 -12.77 7.23
C GLY A 113 15.14 -13.14 8.40
N TYR A 114 14.59 -13.74 9.46
CA TYR A 114 15.38 -14.27 10.56
C TYR A 114 16.35 -15.38 10.10
N VAL A 115 15.87 -16.35 9.33
CA VAL A 115 16.70 -17.46 8.82
C VAL A 115 17.82 -16.94 7.91
N LEU A 116 17.50 -16.05 6.96
CA LEU A 116 18.48 -15.51 6.02
C LEU A 116 19.55 -14.63 6.68
N THR A 117 19.22 -13.96 7.78
CA THR A 117 20.15 -13.07 8.49
C THR A 117 20.96 -13.77 9.58
N LYS A 118 20.37 -14.75 10.29
CA LYS A 118 21.01 -15.43 11.42
C LYS A 118 21.61 -16.78 11.07
N TRP A 119 21.12 -17.47 10.05
CA TRP A 119 21.57 -18.82 9.71
C TRP A 119 22.36 -18.85 8.40
N ARG A 120 23.59 -19.37 8.45
CA ARG A 120 24.44 -19.53 7.26
C ARG A 120 24.31 -20.94 6.70
N PHE A 121 23.37 -21.13 5.77
CA PHE A 121 23.21 -22.39 5.03
C PHE A 121 23.79 -22.29 3.61
N ARG A 122 24.14 -23.44 3.03
CA ARG A 122 24.66 -23.52 1.66
C ARG A 122 23.56 -23.11 0.67
N GLY A 123 23.79 -22.05 -0.11
CA GLY A 123 22.81 -21.51 -1.07
C GLY A 123 22.03 -20.28 -0.59
N ALA A 124 22.28 -19.75 0.62
CA ALA A 124 21.59 -18.57 1.15
C ALA A 124 21.65 -17.35 0.21
N THR A 125 22.80 -17.12 -0.44
CA THR A 125 22.97 -16.03 -1.42
C THR A 125 22.06 -16.19 -2.65
N LEU A 126 21.85 -17.43 -3.12
CA LEU A 126 20.95 -17.69 -4.24
C LEU A 126 19.49 -17.45 -3.83
N VAL A 127 19.08 -17.95 -2.67
CA VAL A 127 17.71 -17.74 -2.15
C VAL A 127 17.43 -16.25 -1.98
N PHE A 128 18.37 -15.51 -1.37
CA PHE A 128 18.27 -14.06 -1.22
C PHE A 128 18.17 -13.36 -2.59
N GLY A 129 19.00 -13.75 -3.56
CA GLY A 129 18.95 -13.20 -4.92
C GLY A 129 17.64 -13.48 -5.64
N LEU A 130 17.08 -14.68 -5.51
CA LEU A 130 15.77 -15.04 -6.09
C LEU A 130 14.61 -14.25 -5.46
N MET A 131 14.64 -14.03 -4.14
CA MET A 131 13.64 -13.19 -3.46
C MET A 131 13.74 -11.73 -3.92
N LEU A 132 14.97 -11.20 -4.04
CA LEU A 132 15.19 -9.85 -4.53
C LEU A 132 14.72 -9.70 -5.99
N PHE A 133 14.97 -10.71 -6.82
CA PHE A 133 14.48 -10.75 -8.19
C PHE A 133 12.94 -10.72 -8.24
N ALA A 134 12.26 -11.47 -7.37
CA ALA A 134 10.79 -11.47 -7.29
C ALA A 134 10.22 -10.07 -6.99
N CYS A 135 10.90 -9.26 -6.17
CA CYS A 135 10.49 -7.88 -5.87
C CYS A 135 10.61 -6.93 -7.08
N PHE A 136 11.48 -7.24 -8.04
CA PHE A 136 11.63 -6.45 -9.27
C PHE A 136 10.64 -6.84 -10.36
N ILE A 137 9.91 -7.96 -10.21
CA ILE A 137 8.90 -8.35 -11.20
C ILE A 137 7.72 -7.38 -11.10
N PRO A 138 7.41 -6.64 -12.18
CA PRO A 138 6.32 -5.69 -12.17
C PRO A 138 4.99 -6.45 -12.01
N PHE A 139 4.11 -5.92 -11.15
CA PHE A 139 2.81 -6.52 -10.87
C PHE A 139 2.00 -6.83 -12.14
N GLN A 140 2.12 -5.97 -13.15
CA GLN A 140 1.44 -6.12 -14.44
C GLN A 140 1.83 -7.40 -15.19
N SER A 141 3.09 -7.86 -15.09
CA SER A 141 3.55 -9.10 -15.74
C SER A 141 3.06 -10.36 -15.02
N VAL A 142 2.74 -10.26 -13.73
CA VAL A 142 2.29 -11.39 -12.90
C VAL A 142 0.77 -11.56 -12.97
N LEU A 143 0.02 -10.53 -13.34
CA LEU A 143 -1.44 -10.51 -13.29
C LEU A 143 -2.09 -11.63 -14.10
N LEU A 144 -1.67 -11.84 -15.35
CA LEU A 144 -2.21 -12.90 -16.21
C LEU A 144 -1.87 -14.31 -15.68
N PRO A 145 -0.59 -14.65 -15.40
CA PRO A 145 -0.25 -15.93 -14.76
C PRO A 145 -0.97 -16.16 -13.43
N MET A 146 -1.13 -15.12 -12.63
CA MET A 146 -1.83 -15.21 -11.35
C MET A 146 -3.32 -15.52 -11.55
N ALA A 147 -3.97 -14.91 -12.54
CA ALA A 147 -5.36 -15.20 -12.87
C ALA A 147 -5.56 -16.65 -13.36
N THR A 148 -4.64 -17.17 -14.17
CA THR A 148 -4.71 -18.58 -14.64
C THR A 148 -4.47 -19.58 -13.52
N ILE A 149 -3.54 -19.29 -12.59
CA ILE A 149 -3.33 -20.08 -11.37
C ILE A 149 -4.57 -20.04 -10.50
N LEU A 150 -5.16 -18.85 -10.28
CA LEU A 150 -6.37 -18.68 -9.47
C LEU A 150 -7.54 -19.52 -10.00
N GLY A 151 -7.73 -19.53 -11.31
CA GLY A 151 -8.74 -20.36 -11.97
C GLY A 151 -8.47 -21.86 -11.82
N SER A 152 -7.21 -22.28 -11.98
CA SER A 152 -6.79 -23.67 -11.80
C SER A 152 -6.98 -24.15 -10.36
N VAL A 153 -6.57 -23.34 -9.38
CA VAL A 153 -6.77 -23.61 -7.94
C VAL A 153 -8.25 -23.67 -7.59
N GLY A 154 -9.07 -22.78 -8.15
CA GLY A 154 -10.51 -22.79 -8.02
C GLY A 154 -11.15 -24.10 -8.47
N ARG A 155 -10.82 -24.54 -9.69
CA ARG A 155 -11.32 -25.82 -10.24
C ARG A 155 -10.86 -27.00 -9.41
N PHE A 156 -9.59 -27.03 -9.03
CA PHE A 156 -9.03 -28.07 -8.17
C PHE A 156 -9.73 -28.14 -6.81
N GLY A 157 -9.98 -27.00 -6.18
CA GLY A 157 -10.69 -26.92 -4.90
C GLY A 157 -12.12 -27.44 -4.97
N VAL A 158 -12.85 -27.13 -6.03
CA VAL A 158 -14.20 -27.67 -6.27
C VAL A 158 -14.16 -29.18 -6.51
N THR A 159 -13.21 -29.67 -7.31
CA THR A 159 -13.04 -31.11 -7.53
C THR A 159 -12.72 -31.85 -6.22
N LEU A 160 -11.78 -31.33 -5.41
CA LEU A 160 -11.45 -31.92 -4.11
C LEU A 160 -12.67 -31.98 -3.18
N GLN A 161 -13.45 -30.91 -3.12
CA GLN A 161 -14.67 -30.86 -2.31
C GLN A 161 -15.68 -31.92 -2.77
N ASN A 162 -15.85 -32.12 -4.07
CA ASN A 162 -16.74 -33.13 -4.61
C ASN A 162 -16.23 -34.57 -4.39
N SER A 163 -14.91 -34.78 -4.31
CA SER A 163 -14.31 -36.10 -4.14
C SER A 163 -14.18 -36.54 -2.68
N ILE A 164 -13.86 -35.62 -1.77
CA ILE A 164 -13.49 -35.94 -0.37
C ILE A 164 -14.53 -35.37 0.61
N GLY A 165 -15.49 -34.58 0.13
CA GLY A 165 -16.51 -33.92 0.97
C GLY A 165 -15.97 -32.79 1.84
N THR A 166 -14.66 -32.54 1.84
CA THR A 166 -13.99 -31.51 2.64
C THR A 166 -13.61 -30.31 1.79
N SER A 167 -13.93 -29.11 2.27
CA SER A 167 -13.57 -27.86 1.60
C SER A 167 -12.43 -27.19 2.37
N PHE A 168 -11.24 -27.12 1.75
CA PHE A 168 -10.12 -26.32 2.25
C PHE A 168 -10.25 -24.83 1.89
N GLY A 169 -11.41 -24.40 1.40
CA GLY A 169 -11.64 -23.03 0.94
C GLY A 169 -11.09 -22.72 -0.45
N LEU A 170 -10.38 -23.65 -1.10
CA LEU A 170 -9.78 -23.47 -2.43
C LEU A 170 -10.79 -23.28 -3.57
N GLY A 171 -12.10 -23.49 -3.33
CA GLY A 171 -13.18 -23.13 -4.26
C GLY A 171 -13.67 -21.69 -4.10
N ASN A 172 -13.29 -20.99 -3.03
CA ASN A 172 -13.72 -19.62 -2.74
C ASN A 172 -12.72 -18.61 -3.33
N SER A 173 -13.23 -17.67 -4.13
CA SER A 173 -12.41 -16.64 -4.77
C SER A 173 -11.63 -15.78 -3.78
N THR A 174 -12.18 -15.50 -2.59
CA THR A 174 -11.50 -14.71 -1.55
C THR A 174 -10.29 -15.45 -1.00
N VAL A 175 -10.43 -16.75 -0.70
CA VAL A 175 -9.33 -17.57 -0.17
C VAL A 175 -8.23 -17.73 -1.21
N ASN A 176 -8.62 -17.99 -2.46
CA ASN A 176 -7.66 -18.10 -3.53
C ASN A 176 -6.90 -16.77 -3.75
N LEU A 177 -7.60 -15.63 -3.65
CA LEU A 177 -6.99 -14.30 -3.71
C LEU A 177 -6.01 -14.08 -2.56
N VAL A 178 -6.36 -14.47 -1.34
CA VAL A 178 -5.45 -14.42 -0.18
C VAL A 178 -4.20 -15.25 -0.47
N PHE A 179 -4.35 -16.49 -0.93
CA PHE A 179 -3.24 -17.38 -1.22
C PHE A 179 -2.24 -16.78 -2.22
N VAL A 180 -2.72 -16.28 -3.36
CA VAL A 180 -1.81 -15.69 -4.38
C VAL A 180 -1.12 -14.41 -3.88
N HIS A 181 -1.78 -13.60 -3.04
CA HIS A 181 -1.18 -12.41 -2.46
C HIS A 181 -0.17 -12.74 -1.35
N VAL A 182 -0.39 -13.82 -0.61
CA VAL A 182 0.63 -14.34 0.33
C VAL A 182 1.87 -14.76 -0.45
N VAL A 183 1.72 -15.57 -1.50
CA VAL A 183 2.84 -16.06 -2.31
C VAL A 183 3.61 -14.91 -2.96
N TYR A 184 2.91 -13.98 -3.61
CA TYR A 184 3.54 -12.80 -4.21
C TYR A 184 4.20 -11.89 -3.16
N GLY A 185 3.56 -11.73 -2.00
CA GLY A 185 4.03 -10.86 -0.92
C GLY A 185 5.28 -11.35 -0.20
N ILE A 186 5.57 -12.66 -0.20
CA ILE A 186 6.72 -13.24 0.54
C ILE A 186 8.06 -12.56 0.19
N GLY A 187 8.31 -12.26 -1.09
CA GLY A 187 9.54 -11.57 -1.47
C GLY A 187 9.68 -10.21 -0.79
N PHE A 188 8.58 -9.44 -0.78
CA PHE A 188 8.54 -8.12 -0.16
C PHE A 188 8.63 -8.19 1.36
N THR A 189 7.78 -9.00 2.01
CA THR A 189 7.74 -9.09 3.48
C THR A 189 8.97 -9.73 4.10
N THR A 190 9.79 -10.44 3.30
CA THR A 190 11.08 -10.97 3.75
C THR A 190 12.21 -9.94 3.68
N LEU A 191 12.14 -9.00 2.72
CA LEU A 191 13.25 -8.08 2.37
C LEU A 191 13.04 -6.64 2.84
N PHE A 192 11.80 -6.21 3.06
CA PHE A 192 11.40 -4.86 3.49
C PHE A 192 10.56 -4.93 4.75
#